data_AF-A0ABD4Q4W1-F1
#
_entry.id   AF-A0ABD4Q4W1-F1
#
_cell.length_a   1.000
_cell.length_b   1.000
_cell.length_c   1.000
_cell.angle_alpha   90.00
_cell.angle_beta   90.00
_cell.angle_gamma   90.00
#
_symmetry.space_group_name_H-M   'P 1'
#
loop_
_entity.id
_entity.type
_entity.pdbx_description
1 polymer ?
#
loop_
_entity_poly.entity_id
_entity_poly.type
_entity_poly.pdbx_seq_one_letter_code
_entity_poly.pdbx_strand_id
1 'polypeptide(L)'
;FRAAGFPVRILVRATSPRRNLTWTDVEIAEGDMRDPAAVAQAMRGQRYLVHAAADYRLWAPDKEEIVRTNRDGTRVMMRAALDAG
;
A
#
# COMPACT_ATOMS: atom_id res chain seq x y z
N PHE A 1 11.82 8.94 -4.90
CA PHE A 1 10.80 9.89 -4.39
C PHE A 1 11.38 10.80 -3.33
N ARG A 2 11.72 10.31 -2.12
CA ARG A 2 12.35 11.14 -1.06
C ARG A 2 13.61 11.88 -1.51
N ALA A 3 14.59 11.15 -2.06
CA ALA A 3 15.84 11.75 -2.58
C ALA A 3 15.62 12.75 -3.74
N ALA A 4 14.44 12.72 -4.37
CA ALA A 4 14.03 13.67 -5.41
C ALA A 4 13.14 14.81 -4.85
N GLY A 5 13.02 14.95 -3.52
CA GLY A 5 12.30 16.03 -2.86
C GLY A 5 10.78 15.83 -2.73
N PHE A 6 10.24 14.65 -3.08
CA PHE A 6 8.80 14.40 -2.94
C PHE A 6 8.45 14.04 -1.48
N PRO A 7 7.37 14.63 -0.92
CA PRO A 7 6.79 14.11 0.32
C PRO A 7 6.27 12.69 0.06
N VAL A 8 6.50 11.78 1.00
CA VAL A 8 6.14 10.36 0.85
C VAL A 8 5.26 9.91 2.00
N ARG A 9 4.11 9.33 1.65
CA ARG A 9 3.25 8.57 2.54
C ARG A 9 3.36 7.08 2.20
N ILE A 10 3.51 6.23 3.22
CA ILE A 10 3.63 4.78 3.07
C ILE A 10 2.41 4.13 3.72
N LEU A 11 1.63 3.37 2.93
CA LEU A 11 0.55 2.53 3.45
C LEU A 11 1.15 1.23 4.03
N VAL A 12 0.90 0.96 5.32
CA VAL A 12 1.47 -0.17 6.04
C VAL A 12 0.39 -0.87 6.87
N ARG A 13 0.27 -2.21 6.78
CA ARG A 13 -0.63 -2.96 7.67
C ARG A 13 -0.17 -2.83 9.12
N ALA A 14 -1.12 -2.82 10.06
CA ALA A 14 -0.84 -2.81 11.50
C ALA A 14 0.14 -3.93 11.92
N THR A 15 -0.01 -5.12 11.31
CA THR A 15 0.80 -6.31 11.59
C THR A 15 2.14 -6.35 10.86
N SER A 16 2.41 -5.43 9.94
CA SER A 16 3.66 -5.44 9.17
C SER A 16 4.84 -5.00 10.04
N PRO A 17 5.97 -5.74 10.02
CA PRO A 17 7.18 -5.31 10.71
C PRO A 17 7.72 -4.01 10.07
N ARG A 18 7.98 -2.99 10.90
CA ARG A 18 8.42 -1.65 10.44
C ARG A 18 9.92 -1.41 10.59
N ARG A 19 10.72 -2.45 10.91
CA ARG A 19 12.16 -2.31 11.20
C ARG A 19 12.98 -1.70 10.07
N ASN A 20 12.50 -1.81 8.83
CA ASN A 20 13.13 -1.26 7.63
C ASN A 20 12.62 0.13 7.25
N LEU A 21 11.61 0.66 7.97
CA LEU A 21 11.08 2.01 7.79
C LEU A 21 11.74 2.94 8.81
N THR A 22 13.02 3.23 8.59
CA THR A 22 13.84 4.05 9.51
C THR A 22 13.80 5.55 9.19
N TRP A 23 13.04 5.94 8.18
CA TRP A 23 12.96 7.32 7.70
C TRP A 23 12.02 8.15 8.57
N THR A 24 12.47 9.32 8.98
CA THR A 24 11.72 10.24 9.86
C THR A 24 10.94 11.31 9.10
N ASP A 25 11.18 11.43 7.80
CA ASP A 25 10.62 12.39 6.84
C ASP A 25 9.53 11.77 5.95
N VAL A 26 8.90 10.69 6.42
CA VAL A 26 7.75 10.05 5.74
C VAL A 26 6.54 10.02 6.65
N GLU A 27 5.36 10.07 6.05
CA GLU A 27 4.12 9.79 6.75
C GLU A 27 3.82 8.29 6.69
N ILE A 28 3.43 7.70 7.81
CA ILE A 28 2.94 6.32 7.86
C ILE A 28 1.42 6.35 7.94
N ALA A 29 0.77 5.83 6.90
CA ALA A 29 -0.67 5.55 6.91
C ALA A 29 -0.87 4.08 7.26
N GLU A 30 -1.54 3.81 8.37
CA GLU A 30 -1.87 2.43 8.74
C GLU A 30 -3.12 1.94 7.98
N GLY A 31 -3.04 0.78 7.34
CA GLY A 31 -4.16 0.19 6.60
C GLY A 31 -3.77 -1.04 5.76
N ASP A 32 -4.79 -1.77 5.30
CA ASP A 32 -4.63 -2.91 4.38
C ASP A 32 -5.03 -2.47 2.96
N MET A 33 -4.24 -2.86 1.95
CA MET A 33 -4.54 -2.54 0.55
C MET A 33 -5.85 -3.17 0.05
N ARG A 34 -6.37 -4.18 0.76
CA ARG A 34 -7.66 -4.82 0.47
C ARG A 34 -8.85 -4.06 1.07
N ASP A 35 -8.61 -3.09 1.94
CA ASP A 35 -9.65 -2.24 2.53
C ASP A 35 -9.79 -0.95 1.71
N PRO A 36 -10.87 -0.79 0.92
CA PRO A 36 -11.06 0.40 0.09
C PRO A 36 -11.14 1.70 0.90
N ALA A 37 -11.66 1.68 2.11
CA ALA A 37 -11.79 2.88 2.94
C ALA A 37 -10.41 3.35 3.44
N ALA A 38 -9.58 2.42 3.91
CA ALA A 38 -8.21 2.70 4.32
C ALA A 38 -7.37 3.21 3.14
N VAL A 39 -7.50 2.59 1.96
CA VAL A 39 -6.80 3.03 0.75
C VAL A 39 -7.26 4.42 0.31
N ALA A 40 -8.57 4.69 0.29
CA ALA A 40 -9.10 6.01 -0.06
C ALA A 40 -8.59 7.09 0.91
N GLN A 41 -8.57 6.81 2.21
CA GLN A 41 -7.98 7.71 3.22
C GLN A 41 -6.50 7.99 2.94
N ALA A 42 -5.72 6.95 2.66
CA ALA A 42 -4.29 7.07 2.35
C ALA A 42 -4.04 7.84 1.04
N MET A 43 -4.94 7.77 0.06
CA MET A 43 -4.82 8.43 -1.23
C MET A 43 -5.16 9.94 -1.19
N ARG A 44 -5.83 10.43 -0.14
CA ARG A 44 -6.22 11.84 -0.06
C ARG A 44 -5.03 12.78 -0.17
N GLY A 45 -5.11 13.71 -1.11
CA GLY A 45 -4.08 14.71 -1.40
C GLY A 45 -2.84 14.18 -2.11
N GLN A 46 -2.83 12.91 -2.55
CA GLN A 46 -1.70 12.32 -3.27
C GLN A 46 -1.86 12.53 -4.78
N ARG A 47 -0.79 12.99 -5.44
CA ARG A 47 -0.75 13.17 -6.90
C ARG A 47 -0.23 11.94 -7.65
N TYR A 48 0.57 11.12 -6.97
CA TYR A 48 1.24 9.97 -7.57
C TYR A 48 1.03 8.74 -6.69
N LEU A 49 0.68 7.61 -7.31
CA LEU A 49 0.65 6.31 -6.65
C LEU A 49 1.83 5.46 -7.12
N VAL A 50 2.53 4.84 -6.16
CA VAL A 50 3.48 3.77 -6.42
C VAL A 50 2.98 2.52 -5.71
N HIS A 51 2.55 1.52 -6.48
CA HIS A 51 2.06 0.26 -5.93
C HIS A 51 3.17 -0.80 -5.95
N ALA A 52 3.76 -1.05 -4.78
CA ALA A 52 4.76 -2.10 -4.57
C ALA A 52 4.31 -3.15 -3.53
N ALA A 53 3.04 -3.08 -3.11
CA ALA A 53 2.50 -4.01 -2.12
C ALA A 53 2.19 -5.35 -2.79
N ALA A 54 2.73 -6.43 -2.21
CA ALA A 54 2.44 -7.78 -2.63
C ALA A 54 2.62 -8.74 -1.44
N ASP A 55 1.80 -9.78 -1.41
CA ASP A 55 1.99 -10.94 -0.58
C ASP A 55 2.98 -11.89 -1.28
N TYR A 56 4.11 -12.12 -0.62
CA TYR A 56 5.19 -13.01 -1.06
C TYR A 56 5.32 -14.25 -0.17
N ARG A 57 4.29 -14.61 0.60
CA ARG A 57 4.27 -15.84 1.41
C ARG A 57 4.25 -17.06 0.48
N LEU A 58 5.37 -17.41 -0.15
CA LEU A 58 5.54 -18.55 -1.07
C LEU A 58 5.17 -19.91 -0.45
N TRP A 59 5.06 -19.95 0.88
CA TRP A 59 4.64 -21.08 1.71
C TRP A 59 3.17 -21.01 2.16
N ALA A 60 2.33 -20.14 1.57
CA ALA A 60 0.91 -20.14 1.88
C ALA A 60 0.31 -21.53 1.58
N PRO A 61 -0.52 -22.09 2.49
CA PRO A 61 -1.16 -23.38 2.27
C PRO A 61 -1.98 -23.42 0.98
N ASP A 62 -2.59 -22.28 0.63
CA ASP A 62 -3.27 -22.05 -0.64
C ASP A 62 -2.54 -20.97 -1.44
N LYS A 63 -1.94 -21.36 -2.57
CA LYS A 63 -1.26 -20.43 -3.49
C LYS A 63 -2.24 -19.46 -4.15
N GLU A 64 -3.50 -19.84 -4.29
CA GLU A 64 -4.53 -18.98 -4.89
C GLU A 64 -4.90 -17.83 -3.93
N GLU A 65 -4.70 -17.99 -2.62
CA GLU A 65 -4.89 -16.91 -1.64
C GLU A 65 -3.91 -15.76 -1.89
N ILE A 66 -2.66 -16.07 -2.25
CA ILE A 66 -1.64 -15.08 -2.61
C ILE A 66 -2.07 -14.33 -3.87
N VAL A 67 -2.47 -15.08 -4.90
CA VAL A 67 -2.92 -14.51 -6.18
C VAL A 67 -4.12 -13.61 -5.97
N ARG A 68 -5.13 -14.08 -5.23
CA ARG A 68 -6.35 -13.33 -4.92
C ARG A 68 -6.04 -12.06 -4.13
N THR A 69 -5.20 -12.16 -3.10
CA THR A 69 -4.78 -11.00 -2.29
C THR A 69 -4.11 -9.93 -3.16
N ASN A 70 -3.16 -10.33 -4.00
CA ASN A 70 -2.43 -9.39 -4.86
C ASN A 70 -3.33 -8.80 -5.95
N ARG A 71 -4.16 -9.63 -6.58
CA ARG A 71 -5.08 -9.19 -7.64
C ARG A 71 -6.14 -8.23 -7.09
N ASP A 72 -6.78 -8.58 -5.99
CA ASP A 72 -7.88 -7.79 -5.45
C ASP A 72 -7.34 -6.53 -4.76
N GLY A 73 -6.22 -6.62 -4.05
CA GLY A 73 -5.50 -5.44 -3.53
C GLY A 73 -5.08 -4.48 -4.64
N THR A 74 -4.51 -4.98 -5.75
CA THR A 74 -4.18 -4.13 -6.92
C THR A 74 -5.42 -3.41 -7.44
N ARG A 75 -6.56 -4.12 -7.59
CA ARG A 75 -7.81 -3.50 -8.06
C ARG A 75 -8.27 -2.36 -7.15
N VAL A 76 -8.24 -2.57 -5.84
CA VAL A 76 -8.61 -1.53 -4.87
C VAL A 76 -7.70 -0.31 -4.98
N MET A 77 -6.37 -0.53 -5.04
CA MET A 77 -5.39 0.55 -5.16
C MET A 77 -5.57 1.37 -6.44
N MET A 78 -5.76 0.71 -7.59
CA MET A 78 -5.92 1.38 -8.87
C MET A 78 -7.27 2.10 -8.99
N ARG A 79 -8.35 1.53 -8.41
CA ARG A 79 -9.65 2.20 -8.36
C ARG A 79 -9.57 3.48 -7.53
N ALA A 80 -9.00 3.40 -6.33
CA ALA A 80 -8.85 4.56 -5.47
C ALA A 80 -7.93 5.63 -6.08
N ALA A 81 -6.92 5.24 -6.87
CA ALA A 81 -6.11 6.20 -7.62
C ALA A 81 -6.97 6.95 -8.64
N LEU A 82 -7.74 6.22 -9.46
CA LEU A 82 -8.61 6.80 -10.47
C LEU A 82 -9.67 7.73 -9.87
N ASP A 83 -10.24 7.36 -8.73
CA ASP A 83 -11.26 8.16 -8.05
C ASP A 83 -10.66 9.44 -7.40
N ALA A 84 -9.34 9.47 -7.18
CA ALA A 84 -8.63 10.60 -6.59
C ALA A 84 -8.14 11.65 -7.61
N GLY A 85 -8.17 11.34 -8.92
CA GLY A 85 -7.81 12.23 -10.03
C GLY A 85 -6.57 11.79 -10.82
#